data_AF-U5YK30-F1
#
_entry.id   AF-U5YK30-F1
#
_cell.length_a   1.000
_cell.length_b   1.000
_cell.length_c   1.000
_cell.angle_alpha   90.00
_cell.angle_beta   90.00
_cell.angle_gamma   90.00
#
_symmetry.space_group_name_H-M   'P 1'
#
loop_
_entity.id
_entity.type
_entity.pdbx_description
1 polymer ?
#
loop_
_entity_poly.entity_id
_entity_poly.type
_entity_poly.pdbx_seq_one_letter_code
_entity_poly.pdbx_strand_id
1 'polypeptide(L)'
;MELTTIVADVLGIAPERVVDSARPGELENWDSVRHVHLIMRLEKQYGVSFDYAEMTRLTSVGDIRSALREKGADTGVARGGETGGRSGGESGAEPAARAENGNV
;
A
#
# COMPACT_ATOMS: atom_id res chain seq x y z
N MET A 1 -0.97 -16.91 -4.93
CA MET A 1 -0.37 -16.66 -3.60
C MET A 1 -1.07 -15.45 -3.02
N GLU A 2 -1.29 -15.44 -1.71
CA GLU A 2 -1.86 -14.28 -1.00
C GLU A 2 -0.88 -13.11 -0.97
N LEU A 3 -1.40 -11.87 -1.01
CA LEU A 3 -0.57 -10.66 -0.94
C LEU A 3 0.33 -10.68 0.30
N THR A 4 -0.26 -11.01 1.44
CA THR A 4 0.42 -11.11 2.75
C THR A 4 1.60 -12.06 2.70
N THR A 5 1.45 -13.19 2.01
CA THR A 5 2.54 -14.18 1.85
C THR A 5 3.68 -13.64 0.99
N ILE A 6 3.36 -12.92 -0.09
CA ILE A 6 4.38 -12.33 -0.98
C ILE A 6 5.16 -11.23 -0.24
N VAL A 7 4.45 -10.38 0.52
CA VAL A 7 5.09 -9.34 1.34
C VAL A 7 6.01 -9.98 2.39
N ALA A 8 5.53 -11.00 3.09
CA ALA A 8 6.31 -11.73 4.09
C ALA A 8 7.58 -12.37 3.51
N ASP A 9 7.45 -13.03 2.35
CA ASP A 9 8.54 -13.66 1.61
C ASP A 9 9.62 -12.65 1.20
N VAL A 10 9.22 -11.52 0.63
CA VAL A 10 10.16 -10.49 0.16
C VAL A 10 10.88 -9.79 1.31
N LEU A 11 10.17 -9.55 2.42
CA LEU A 11 10.74 -8.89 3.60
C LEU A 11 11.48 -9.87 4.52
N GLY A 12 11.28 -11.19 4.34
CA GLY A 12 11.87 -12.21 5.20
C GLY A 12 11.30 -12.22 6.62
N ILE A 13 10.02 -11.90 6.77
CA ILE A 13 9.33 -11.82 8.07
C ILE A 13 8.17 -12.81 8.15
N ALA A 14 7.61 -13.01 9.35
CA ALA A 14 6.41 -13.83 9.50
C ALA A 14 5.18 -13.13 8.87
N PRO A 15 4.31 -13.86 8.13
CA PRO A 15 3.12 -13.30 7.48
C PRO A 15 2.12 -12.71 8.48
N GLU A 16 2.15 -13.16 9.73
CA GLU A 16 1.33 -12.66 10.84
C GLU A 16 1.67 -11.21 11.20
N ARG A 17 2.89 -10.74 10.89
CA ARG A 17 3.29 -9.34 11.12
C ARG A 17 2.88 -8.41 9.99
N VAL A 18 2.44 -8.95 8.85
CA VAL A 18 2.07 -8.14 7.69
C VAL A 18 0.64 -7.64 7.89
N VAL A 19 0.51 -6.35 8.15
CA VAL A 19 -0.78 -5.66 8.32
C VAL A 19 -0.97 -4.62 7.22
N ASP A 20 -2.21 -4.30 6.86
CA ASP A 20 -2.52 -3.33 5.79
C ASP A 20 -1.93 -1.94 6.02
N SER A 21 -1.89 -1.50 7.28
CA SER A 21 -1.35 -0.20 7.64
C SER A 21 0.18 -0.12 7.57
N ALA A 22 0.86 -1.25 7.41
CA ALA A 22 2.32 -1.30 7.43
C ALA A 22 2.94 -0.57 6.24
N ARG A 23 3.95 0.23 6.55
CA ARG A 23 4.68 1.07 5.59
C ARG A 23 6.16 0.72 5.51
N PRO A 24 6.87 1.16 4.44
CA PRO A 24 8.32 1.18 4.41
C PRO A 24 8.88 1.88 5.66
N GLY A 25 9.84 1.24 6.34
CA GLY A 25 10.41 1.71 7.61
C GLY A 25 9.68 1.25 8.88
N GLU A 26 8.43 0.78 8.80
CA GLU A 26 7.73 0.20 9.97
C GLU A 26 7.96 -1.31 10.10
N LEU A 27 7.97 -2.03 8.97
CA LEU A 27 8.35 -3.44 8.96
C LEU A 27 9.85 -3.57 8.78
N GLU A 28 10.43 -4.49 9.55
CA GLU A 28 11.83 -4.87 9.41
C GLU A 28 12.14 -5.25 7.96
N ASN A 29 13.29 -4.79 7.47
CA ASN A 29 13.74 -4.98 6.11
C ASN A 29 12.89 -4.28 5.04
N TRP A 30 11.87 -3.48 5.37
CA TRP A 30 11.13 -2.78 4.32
C TRP A 30 11.82 -1.47 3.91
N ASP A 31 12.80 -1.60 3.02
CA ASP A 31 13.59 -0.51 2.44
C ASP A 31 13.25 -0.25 0.95
N SER A 32 13.85 0.77 0.33
CA SER A 32 13.61 1.11 -1.09
C SER A 32 13.88 -0.05 -2.06
N VAL A 33 14.96 -0.82 -1.86
CA VAL A 33 15.32 -1.94 -2.75
C VAL A 33 14.29 -3.07 -2.65
N ARG A 34 13.87 -3.42 -1.43
CA ARG A 34 12.87 -4.47 -1.21
C ARG A 34 11.47 -4.03 -1.59
N HIS A 35 11.17 -2.73 -1.50
CA HIS A 35 9.94 -2.18 -2.06
C HIS A 35 9.87 -2.42 -3.58
N VAL A 36 10.93 -2.09 -4.33
CA VAL A 36 10.97 -2.37 -5.78
C VAL A 36 10.85 -3.87 -6.06
N HIS A 37 11.57 -4.71 -5.32
CA HIS A 37 11.49 -6.16 -5.50
C HIS A 37 10.10 -6.73 -5.20
N LEU A 38 9.40 -6.16 -4.21
CA LEU A 38 8.01 -6.49 -3.89
C LEU A 38 7.11 -6.17 -5.09
N ILE A 39 7.19 -4.96 -5.64
CA ILE A 39 6.39 -4.57 -6.80
C ILE A 39 6.61 -5.54 -7.97
N MET A 40 7.87 -5.84 -8.32
CA MET A 40 8.18 -6.78 -9.41
C MET A 40 7.61 -8.19 -9.16
N ARG A 41 7.65 -8.68 -7.92
CA ARG A 41 7.07 -9.97 -7.54
C ARG A 41 5.55 -9.96 -7.70
N LEU A 42 4.89 -8.87 -7.32
CA LEU A 42 3.44 -8.71 -7.46
C LEU A 42 3.02 -8.66 -8.93
N GLU A 43 3.73 -7.89 -9.76
CA GLU A 43 3.51 -7.83 -11.21
C GLU A 43 3.58 -9.22 -11.83
N LYS A 44 4.64 -9.98 -11.55
CA LYS A 44 4.81 -11.34 -12.04
C LYS A 44 3.74 -12.30 -11.52
N GLN A 45 3.36 -12.16 -10.25
CA GLN A 45 2.48 -13.13 -9.59
C GLN A 45 1.00 -12.93 -9.92
N TYR A 46 0.58 -11.69 -10.13
CA TYR A 46 -0.79 -11.32 -10.47
C TYR A 46 -0.98 -10.98 -11.95
N GLY A 47 0.09 -10.92 -12.74
CA GLY A 47 0.03 -10.56 -14.16
C GLY A 47 -0.35 -9.09 -14.39
N VAL A 48 -0.01 -8.21 -13.45
CA VAL A 48 -0.28 -6.76 -13.52
C VAL A 48 0.99 -6.00 -13.86
N SER A 49 0.86 -4.71 -14.18
CA SER A 49 1.99 -3.80 -14.30
C SER A 49 1.67 -2.46 -13.63
N PHE A 50 2.66 -1.92 -12.92
CA PHE A 50 2.58 -0.63 -12.24
C PHE A 50 3.50 0.37 -12.92
N ASP A 51 2.99 1.56 -13.22
CA ASP A 51 3.84 2.67 -13.67
C ASP A 51 4.56 3.33 -12.48
N TYR A 52 5.61 4.11 -12.75
CA TYR A 52 6.33 4.88 -11.74
C TYR A 52 5.39 5.75 -10.87
N ALA A 53 4.39 6.39 -11.48
CA ALA A 53 3.41 7.18 -10.74
C ALA A 53 2.57 6.33 -9.77
N GLU A 54 2.30 5.07 -10.11
CA GLU A 54 1.62 4.13 -9.22
C GLU A 54 2.55 3.69 -8.10
N MET A 55 3.79 3.28 -8.43
CA MET A 55 4.79 2.84 -7.45
C MET A 55 5.00 3.87 -6.33
N THR A 56 5.06 5.16 -6.67
CA THR A 56 5.20 6.24 -5.66
C THR A 56 4.00 6.37 -4.71
N ARG A 57 2.82 5.87 -5.10
CA ARG A 57 1.60 5.86 -4.28
C ARG A 57 1.45 4.58 -3.45
N LEU A 58 2.23 3.53 -3.76
CA LEU A 58 2.18 2.25 -3.06
C LEU A 58 2.94 2.30 -1.73
N THR A 59 2.52 3.18 -0.83
CA THR A 59 3.24 3.47 0.42
C THR A 59 2.90 2.55 1.59
N SER A 60 1.91 1.67 1.43
CA SER A 60 1.47 0.74 2.46
C SER A 60 0.99 -0.58 1.84
N VAL A 61 0.90 -1.65 2.64
CA VAL A 61 0.32 -2.93 2.17
C VAL A 61 -1.13 -2.75 1.69
N GLY A 62 -1.91 -1.90 2.35
CA GLY A 62 -3.27 -1.57 1.94
C GLY A 62 -3.37 -0.81 0.62
N ASP A 63 -2.43 0.08 0.33
CA ASP A 63 -2.34 0.78 -0.96
C ASP A 63 -2.07 -0.24 -2.08
N ILE A 64 -1.11 -1.14 -1.84
CA ILE A 64 -0.76 -2.24 -2.75
C ILE A 64 -1.98 -3.14 -3.00
N ARG A 65 -2.69 -3.52 -1.94
CA ARG A 65 -3.90 -4.35 -2.07
C ARG A 65 -4.96 -3.65 -2.91
N SER A 66 -5.19 -2.37 -2.67
CA SER A 66 -6.20 -1.59 -3.39
C SER A 66 -5.84 -1.49 -4.87
N ALA A 67 -4.59 -1.11 -5.18
CA ALA A 67 -4.12 -1.01 -6.55
C ALA A 67 -4.20 -2.37 -7.31
N LEU A 68 -3.88 -3.48 -6.63
CA LEU A 68 -4.04 -4.82 -7.20
C LEU A 68 -5.51 -5.13 -7.52
N ARG A 69 -6.43 -4.80 -6.62
CA ARG A 69 -7.88 -5.01 -6.83
C ARG A 69 -8.42 -4.15 -7.96
N GLU A 70 -7.97 -2.90 -8.07
CA GLU A 70 -8.33 -2.01 -9.18
C GLU A 70 -7.88 -2.57 -10.54
N LYS A 71 -6.75 -3.28 -10.57
CA LYS A 71 -6.25 -3.99 -11.76
C LYS A 71 -6.93 -5.35 -12.00
N GLY A 72 -7.84 -5.78 -11.12
CA GLY A 72 -8.59 -7.03 -11.23
C GLY A 72 -7.89 -8.26 -10.62
N ALA A 73 -6.84 -8.07 -9.81
CA ALA A 73 -6.18 -9.17 -9.11
C ALA A 73 -7.01 -9.65 -7.90
N ASP A 74 -7.23 -10.96 -7.80
CA ASP A 74 -7.82 -11.59 -6.61
C ASP A 74 -6.73 -11.72 -5.54
N THR A 75 -6.75 -10.82 -4.56
CA THR A 75 -5.78 -10.74 -3.46
C THR A 75 -6.21 -11.53 -2.22
N GLY A 76 -7.22 -12.41 -2.35
CA GLY A 76 -7.63 -13.37 -1.33
C GLY A 76 -8.10 -12.80 0.01
N VAL A 77 -8.81 -11.67 -0.01
CA VAL A 77 -9.63 -11.31 1.15
C VAL A 77 -10.90 -12.18 1.15
N ALA A 78 -11.19 -12.81 2.28
CA ALA A 78 -12.46 -13.50 2.51
C ALA A 78 -13.62 -12.60 2.05
N ARG A 79 -14.42 -13.10 1.11
CA ARG A 79 -15.63 -12.44 0.62
C ARG A 79 -16.64 -12.30 1.77
N GLY A 80 -16.48 -11.26 2.59
CA GLY A 80 -17.47 -10.73 3.52
C GLY A 80 -18.01 -9.43 2.92
N GLY A 81 -19.27 -9.47 2.51
CA GLY A 81 -19.86 -8.46 1.64
C GLY A 81 -20.31 -7.18 2.34
N GLU A 82 -20.42 -6.12 1.55
CA GLU A 82 -21.44 -5.08 1.73
C GLU A 82 -21.52 -4.24 0.45
N THR A 83 -22.69 -4.33 -0.16
CA THR A 83 -23.18 -3.43 -1.20
C THR A 83 -23.75 -2.18 -0.53
N GLY A 84 -23.40 -1.00 -1.05
CA GLY A 84 -24.28 0.17 -1.02
C GLY A 84 -23.85 1.31 -0.10
N GLY A 85 -23.84 2.53 -0.64
CA GLY A 85 -23.77 3.75 0.17
C GLY A 85 -23.20 4.96 -0.56
N ARG A 86 -23.99 5.58 -1.44
CA ARG A 86 -23.77 6.98 -1.85
C ARG A 86 -24.17 7.91 -0.71
N SER A 87 -23.36 8.93 -0.45
CA SER A 87 -23.59 10.21 0.26
C SER A 87 -22.30 10.52 1.01
N GLY A 88 -21.57 11.61 0.79
CA GLY A 88 -22.01 12.99 0.62
C GLY A 88 -21.29 13.79 1.72
N GLY A 89 -20.68 14.93 1.38
CA GLY A 89 -20.08 15.80 2.39
C GLY A 89 -18.93 16.65 1.89
N GLU A 90 -19.27 17.80 1.31
CA GLU A 90 -18.38 18.96 1.26
C GLU A 90 -18.03 19.46 2.67
N SER A 91 -16.74 19.73 2.91
CA SER A 91 -16.22 20.73 3.86
C SER A 91 -14.72 20.82 3.57
N GLY A 92 -14.17 21.96 3.13
CA GLY A 92 -14.31 23.26 3.75
C GLY A 92 -12.98 23.57 4.43
N ALA A 93 -12.12 24.29 3.69
CA ALA A 93 -11.02 25.18 4.09
C ALA A 93 -10.11 24.83 5.30
N GLU A 94 -8.79 24.96 5.14
CA GLU A 94 -8.05 26.19 5.52
C GLU A 94 -6.52 26.04 5.29
N PRO A 95 -5.78 27.17 5.16
CA PRO A 95 -4.46 27.24 4.55
C PRO A 95 -3.30 26.96 5.52
N ALA A 96 -2.20 26.39 5.01
CA ALA A 96 -0.96 26.25 5.77
C ALA A 96 -0.25 27.61 5.89
N ALA A 97 -0.34 28.20 7.07
CA ALA A 97 0.40 29.38 7.48
C ALA A 97 1.90 29.07 7.69
N ARG A 98 2.71 30.01 7.18
CA ARG A 98 4.02 30.48 7.66
C ARG A 98 4.40 30.07 9.09
N ALA A 99 5.57 29.43 9.23
CA ALA A 99 6.36 29.46 10.45
C ALA A 99 7.76 29.99 10.12
N GLU A 100 8.08 31.15 10.66
CA GLU A 100 9.41 31.72 10.72
C GLU A 100 10.04 31.39 12.09
N ASN A 101 11.39 31.35 12.09
CA ASN A 101 12.32 31.61 13.20
C ASN A 101 12.85 30.45 14.06
N GLY A 102 14.19 30.50 14.27
CA GLY A 102 14.98 29.76 15.27
C GLY A 102 16.38 29.39 14.75
N ASN A 103 17.29 30.36 14.55
CA ASN A 103 18.37 30.75 15.48
C ASN A 103 19.42 29.65 15.76
N VAL A 104 20.61 29.81 15.19
CA VAL A 104 21.91 29.93 15.90
C VAL A 104 22.84 30.85 15.12
#